data_AF-A0A8H4AMM8-F1
#
_entry.id   AF-A0A8H4AMM8-F1
#
_cell.length_a   1.000
_cell.length_b   1.000
_cell.length_c   1.000
_cell.angle_alpha   90.00
_cell.angle_beta   90.00
_cell.angle_gamma   90.00
#
_symmetry.space_group_name_H-M   'P 1'
#
loop_
_entity.id
_entity.type
_entity.pdbx_description
1 polymer ?
#
loop_
_entity_poly.entity_id
_entity_poly.type
_entity_poly.pdbx_seq_one_letter_code
_entity_poly.pdbx_strand_id
1 'polypeptide(L)'
;MPCPGSNCVEGITWYSPNFTQPGEFTFCEECYNQFIRNTPLNVYMQNGGILSGNCDFSSNVKQQWLIAVSRNDINIFRGYVEPRLGHIRELRDRMARLQVIFSQELQRKQFLITSQQNYRIMANIDNISLGGDEPSYGYSFNGSQYNSSSKVEAARIQIQIDESSRICNNYLAEMRLLEHEISNSWY
;
A
#
# COMPACT_ATOMS: atom_id res chain seq x y z
N MET A 1 21.05 17.02 -15.44
CA MET A 1 21.20 16.52 -14.04
C MET A 1 21.43 15.03 -14.11
N PRO A 2 22.17 14.40 -13.19
CA PRO A 2 22.30 12.94 -13.19
C PRO A 2 20.91 12.30 -13.07
N CYS A 3 20.73 11.13 -13.71
CA CYS A 3 19.49 10.38 -13.63
C CYS A 3 19.13 10.05 -12.17
N PRO A 4 17.90 10.31 -11.71
CA PRO A 4 17.50 10.02 -10.32
C PRO A 4 17.35 8.52 -10.03
N GLY A 5 17.30 7.67 -11.07
CA GLY A 5 17.10 6.24 -10.93
C GLY A 5 15.77 5.94 -10.24
N SER A 6 15.78 5.03 -9.28
CA SER A 6 14.61 4.67 -8.47
C SER A 6 14.18 5.73 -7.45
N ASN A 7 14.93 6.83 -7.30
CA ASN A 7 14.55 7.89 -6.37
C ASN A 7 13.44 8.76 -6.97
N CYS A 8 12.38 8.99 -6.19
CA CYS A 8 11.32 9.90 -6.56
C CYS A 8 11.80 11.36 -6.48
N VAL A 9 11.67 12.11 -7.57
CA VAL A 9 12.07 13.53 -7.65
C VAL A 9 10.99 14.37 -8.34
N GLU A 10 10.91 15.63 -7.95
CA GLU A 10 9.96 16.61 -8.48
C GLU A 10 10.65 17.65 -9.37
N GLY A 11 9.85 18.38 -10.16
CA GLY A 11 10.33 19.54 -10.91
C GLY A 11 11.16 19.21 -12.15
N ILE A 12 11.14 17.95 -12.60
CA ILE A 12 11.80 17.53 -13.85
C ILE A 12 10.79 17.06 -14.89
N THR A 13 11.18 17.16 -16.16
CA THR A 13 10.38 16.67 -17.28
C THR A 13 10.50 15.16 -17.39
N TRP A 14 9.36 14.48 -17.49
CA TRP A 14 9.28 13.04 -17.69
C TRP A 14 8.83 12.71 -19.10
N TYR A 15 9.34 11.61 -19.63
CA TYR A 15 8.97 11.05 -20.92
C TYR A 15 8.44 9.64 -20.73
N SER A 16 7.56 9.20 -21.61
CA SER A 16 7.03 7.84 -21.59
C SER A 16 6.80 7.35 -23.02
N PRO A 17 6.72 6.03 -23.26
CA PRO A 17 6.23 5.53 -24.53
C PRO A 17 4.74 5.83 -24.69
N ASN A 18 4.31 6.19 -25.89
CA ASN A 18 2.92 6.54 -26.19
C ASN A 18 1.91 5.39 -26.03
N PHE A 19 2.39 4.15 -25.91
CA PHE A 19 1.57 2.97 -25.62
C PHE A 19 1.39 2.70 -24.12
N THR A 20 1.97 3.53 -23.25
CA THR A 20 1.81 3.47 -21.79
C THR A 20 0.93 4.61 -21.30
N GLN A 21 0.22 4.42 -20.18
CA GLN A 21 -0.49 5.54 -19.58
C GLN A 21 0.51 6.50 -18.92
N PRO A 22 0.21 7.81 -18.87
CA PRO A 22 1.06 8.77 -18.19
C PRO A 22 1.37 8.34 -16.74
N GLY A 23 2.65 8.31 -16.38
CA GLY A 23 3.11 7.95 -15.04
C GLY A 23 3.19 6.45 -14.74
N GLU A 24 2.78 5.56 -15.65
CA GLU A 24 2.96 4.11 -15.46
C GLU A 24 4.40 3.65 -15.70
N PHE A 25 5.06 4.29 -16.66
CA PHE A 25 6.44 4.00 -17.04
C PHE A 25 7.12 5.26 -17.51
N THR A 26 8.13 5.72 -16.76
CA THR A 26 8.73 7.04 -16.99
C THR A 26 10.23 7.01 -17.14
N PHE A 27 10.71 7.84 -18.06
CA PHE A 27 12.12 8.17 -18.27
C PHE A 27 12.35 9.61 -17.84
N CYS A 28 13.42 9.87 -17.09
CA CYS A 28 13.82 11.25 -16.82
C CYS A 28 14.36 11.91 -18.11
N GLU A 29 14.32 13.23 -18.15
CA GLU A 29 14.83 14.04 -19.27
C GLU A 29 16.28 13.69 -19.68
N GLU A 30 17.16 13.39 -18.72
CA GLU A 30 18.55 12.99 -19.00
C GLU A 30 18.60 11.67 -19.79
N CYS A 31 17.88 10.64 -19.33
CA CYS A 31 17.83 9.35 -20.00
C CYS A 31 17.21 9.45 -21.39
N TYR A 32 16.17 10.27 -21.53
CA TYR A 32 15.57 10.56 -22.82
C TYR A 32 16.57 11.21 -23.77
N ASN A 33 17.24 12.28 -23.36
CA ASN A 33 18.21 13.00 -24.19
C ASN A 33 19.40 12.12 -24.60
N GLN A 34 19.91 11.30 -23.67
CA GLN A 34 21.10 10.48 -23.90
C GLN A 34 20.84 9.25 -24.78
N PHE A 35 19.71 8.56 -24.58
CA PHE A 35 19.49 7.23 -25.18
C PHE A 35 18.34 7.17 -26.19
N ILE A 36 17.41 8.12 -26.17
CA ILE A 36 16.13 8.01 -26.88
C ILE A 36 16.00 9.08 -27.97
N ARG A 37 16.26 10.35 -27.64
CA ARG A 37 15.97 11.52 -28.47
C ARG A 37 16.49 11.43 -29.91
N ASN A 38 17.70 10.92 -30.08
CA ASN A 38 18.39 10.86 -31.37
C ASN A 38 18.21 9.51 -32.08
N THR A 39 17.25 8.69 -31.66
CA THR A 39 16.97 7.38 -32.28
C THR A 39 15.77 7.49 -33.24
N PRO A 40 15.68 6.63 -34.27
CA PRO A 40 14.52 6.59 -35.16
C PRO A 40 13.19 6.31 -34.43
N LEU A 41 13.25 5.59 -33.31
CA LEU A 41 12.08 5.22 -32.52
C LEU A 41 11.60 6.32 -31.56
N ASN A 42 12.25 7.49 -31.55
CA ASN A 42 11.83 8.63 -30.72
C ASN A 42 10.38 9.09 -31.00
N VAL A 43 9.87 8.85 -32.21
CA VAL A 43 8.49 9.17 -32.59
C VAL A 43 7.43 8.46 -31.73
N TYR A 44 7.80 7.38 -31.03
CA TYR A 44 6.93 6.64 -30.12
C TYR A 44 6.97 7.17 -28.68
N MET A 45 7.64 8.29 -28.45
CA MET A 45 7.78 8.90 -27.13
C MET A 45 6.87 10.10 -26.99
N GLN A 46 6.30 10.25 -25.80
CA GLN A 46 5.49 11.40 -25.42
C GLN A 46 6.13 12.12 -24.24
N ASN A 47 6.03 13.45 -24.26
CA ASN A 47 6.38 14.28 -23.11
C ASN A 47 5.24 14.20 -22.09
N GLY A 48 5.53 13.66 -20.91
CA GLY A 48 4.60 13.54 -19.79
C GLY A 48 4.48 14.82 -18.96
N GLY A 49 5.29 15.84 -19.23
CA GLY A 49 5.30 17.11 -18.51
C GLY A 49 6.18 17.08 -17.24
N ILE A 50 6.02 18.13 -16.42
CA ILE A 50 6.72 18.27 -15.14
C ILE A 50 5.87 17.60 -14.07
N LEU A 51 6.35 16.48 -13.55
CA LEU A 51 5.64 15.64 -12.58
C LEU A 51 6.59 15.16 -11.48
N SER A 52 6.04 14.60 -10.40
CA SER A 52 6.78 13.81 -9.43
C SER A 52 6.89 12.37 -9.95
N GLY A 53 8.09 11.78 -9.91
CA GLY A 53 8.26 10.42 -10.41
C GLY A 53 9.66 9.86 -10.20
N ASN A 54 9.82 8.60 -10.58
CA ASN A 54 11.09 7.86 -10.63
C ASN A 54 11.43 7.51 -12.09
N CYS A 55 12.70 7.22 -12.35
CA CYS A 55 13.15 6.78 -13.66
C CYS A 55 13.19 5.25 -13.72
N ASP A 56 12.30 4.67 -14.55
CA ASP A 56 12.21 3.23 -14.78
C ASP A 56 13.23 2.74 -15.81
N PHE A 57 14.06 3.63 -16.37
CA PHE A 57 15.06 3.33 -17.39
C PHE A 57 16.33 2.66 -16.81
N SER A 58 16.13 1.49 -16.19
CA SER A 58 17.19 0.65 -15.64
C SER A 58 18.14 0.12 -16.74
N SER A 59 19.26 -0.49 -16.34
CA SER A 59 20.22 -1.09 -17.28
C SER A 59 19.57 -2.17 -18.17
N ASN A 60 18.66 -2.97 -17.61
CA ASN A 60 17.95 -4.00 -18.36
C ASN A 60 16.98 -3.37 -19.38
N VAL A 61 16.22 -2.36 -18.96
CA VAL A 61 15.30 -1.62 -19.84
C VAL A 61 16.07 -0.93 -20.98
N LYS A 62 17.22 -0.31 -20.67
CA LYS A 62 18.14 0.29 -21.66
C LYS A 62 18.59 -0.73 -22.70
N GLN A 63 18.97 -1.94 -22.28
CA GLN A 63 19.38 -2.99 -23.20
C GLN A 63 18.25 -3.37 -24.17
N GLN A 64 17.02 -3.51 -23.69
CA GLN A 64 15.86 -3.83 -24.53
C GLN A 64 15.53 -2.69 -25.51
N TRP A 65 15.68 -1.44 -25.07
CA TRP A 65 15.57 -0.27 -25.94
C TRP A 65 16.61 -0.30 -27.07
N LEU A 66 17.88 -0.56 -26.75
CA LEU A 66 18.95 -0.64 -27.74
C LEU A 66 18.71 -1.76 -28.77
N ILE A 67 18.17 -2.91 -28.34
CA ILE A 67 17.79 -4.00 -29.25
C ILE A 67 16.67 -3.53 -30.20
N ALA A 68 15.62 -2.89 -29.67
CA ALA A 68 14.52 -2.34 -30.48
C ALA A 68 15.02 -1.32 -31.51
N VAL A 69 15.90 -0.39 -31.10
CA VAL A 69 16.51 0.60 -32.00
C VAL A 69 17.37 -0.07 -33.07
N SER A 70 18.19 -1.06 -32.71
CA SER A 70 19.06 -1.77 -33.68
C SER A 70 18.28 -2.49 -34.78
N ARG A 71 17.05 -2.93 -34.47
CA ARG A 71 16.13 -3.57 -35.42
C ARG A 71 15.09 -2.61 -36.00
N ASN A 72 15.10 -1.35 -35.56
CA ASN A 72 14.10 -0.35 -35.87
C ASN A 72 12.64 -0.85 -35.66
N ASP A 73 12.42 -1.61 -34.57
CA ASP A 73 11.13 -2.22 -34.26
C ASP A 73 10.72 -1.96 -32.80
N ILE A 74 9.79 -1.03 -32.63
CA ILE A 74 9.25 -0.65 -31.31
C ILE A 74 8.53 -1.81 -30.62
N ASN A 75 8.01 -2.78 -31.37
CA ASN A 75 7.24 -3.89 -30.78
C ASN A 75 8.12 -4.80 -29.91
N ILE A 76 9.43 -4.82 -30.15
CA ILE A 76 10.38 -5.53 -29.29
C ILE A 76 10.40 -4.90 -27.90
N PHE A 77 10.50 -3.57 -27.83
CA PHE A 77 10.48 -2.86 -26.57
C PHE A 77 9.11 -2.96 -25.89
N ARG A 78 8.03 -2.81 -26.66
CA ARG A 78 6.66 -2.99 -26.17
C ARG A 78 6.46 -4.39 -25.57
N GLY A 79 6.88 -5.44 -26.26
CA GLY A 79 6.75 -6.82 -25.80
C GLY A 79 7.50 -7.13 -24.51
N TYR A 80 8.53 -6.33 -24.18
CA TYR A 80 9.21 -6.40 -22.88
C TYR A 80 8.50 -5.59 -21.78
N VAL A 81 8.02 -4.39 -22.11
CA VAL A 81 7.43 -3.44 -21.14
C VAL A 81 6.00 -3.80 -20.76
N GLU A 82 5.15 -4.17 -21.72
CA GLU A 82 3.71 -4.39 -21.49
C GLU A 82 3.41 -5.50 -20.48
N PRO A 83 4.03 -6.70 -20.53
CA PRO A 83 3.77 -7.75 -19.55
C PRO A 83 4.13 -7.33 -18.13
N ARG A 84 5.23 -6.59 -17.96
CA ARG A 84 5.65 -6.06 -16.65
C ARG A 84 4.69 -5.00 -16.15
N LEU A 85 4.21 -4.12 -17.03
CA LEU A 85 3.16 -3.17 -16.68
C LEU A 85 1.85 -3.86 -16.29
N GLY A 86 1.48 -4.93 -16.99
CA GLY A 86 0.34 -5.77 -16.62
C GLY A 86 0.46 -6.31 -15.19
N HIS A 87 1.62 -6.87 -14.85
CA HIS A 87 1.91 -7.35 -13.48
C HIS A 87 1.86 -6.21 -12.45
N ILE A 88 2.51 -5.08 -12.72
CA ILE A 88 2.51 -3.90 -11.83
C ILE A 88 1.08 -3.39 -11.58
N ARG A 89 0.23 -3.36 -12.61
CA ARG A 89 -1.19 -2.98 -12.48
C ARG A 89 -1.93 -3.94 -11.55
N GLU A 90 -1.74 -5.25 -11.72
CA GLU A 90 -2.35 -6.26 -10.85
C GLU A 90 -1.91 -6.09 -9.38
N LEU A 91 -0.61 -5.86 -9.14
CA LEU A 91 -0.08 -5.60 -7.80
C LEU A 91 -0.68 -4.33 -7.18
N ARG A 92 -0.79 -3.24 -7.96
CA ARG A 92 -1.42 -1.99 -7.51
C ARG A 92 -2.89 -2.18 -7.20
N ASP A 93 -3.62 -2.92 -8.02
CA ASP A 93 -5.03 -3.23 -7.78
C ASP A 93 -5.22 -4.07 -6.51
N ARG A 94 -4.35 -5.06 -6.27
CA ARG A 94 -4.34 -5.84 -5.02
C ARG A 94 -4.05 -4.95 -3.82
N MET A 95 -3.07 -4.06 -3.93
CA MET A 95 -2.73 -3.11 -2.87
C MET A 95 -3.91 -2.17 -2.56
N ALA A 96 -4.58 -1.63 -3.58
CA ALA A 96 -5.77 -0.79 -3.41
C ALA A 96 -6.91 -1.54 -2.69
N ARG A 97 -7.17 -2.81 -3.05
CA ARG A 97 -8.14 -3.64 -2.34
C ARG A 97 -7.77 -3.85 -0.87
N LEU A 98 -6.50 -4.14 -0.58
CA LEU A 98 -6.01 -4.28 0.79
C LEU A 98 -6.15 -3.00 1.60
N GLN A 99 -5.88 -1.83 1.01
CA GLN A 99 -6.06 -0.53 1.68
C GLN A 99 -7.51 -0.30 2.11
N VAL A 100 -8.48 -0.69 1.26
CA VAL A 100 -9.91 -0.59 1.60
C VAL A 100 -10.25 -1.49 2.79
N ILE A 101 -9.84 -2.75 2.75
CA ILE A 101 -10.10 -3.72 3.83
C ILE A 101 -9.42 -3.28 5.14
N PHE A 102 -8.17 -2.81 5.05
CA PHE A 102 -7.44 -2.27 6.19
C PHE A 102 -8.17 -1.08 6.81
N SER A 103 -8.69 -0.16 6.00
CA SER A 103 -9.43 1.01 6.47
C SER A 103 -10.72 0.60 7.20
N GLN A 104 -11.43 -0.41 6.68
CA GLN A 104 -12.63 -0.97 7.32
C GLN A 104 -12.30 -1.62 8.67
N GLU A 105 -11.24 -2.44 8.74
CA GLU A 105 -10.82 -3.06 10.00
C GLU A 105 -10.36 -2.03 11.03
N LEU A 106 -9.68 -0.96 10.60
CA LEU A 106 -9.30 0.15 11.48
C LEU A 106 -10.52 0.86 12.06
N GLN A 107 -11.56 1.11 11.25
CA GLN A 107 -12.83 1.67 11.72
C GLN A 107 -13.53 0.74 12.72
N ARG A 108 -13.62 -0.57 12.42
CA ARG A 108 -14.17 -1.57 13.33
C ARG A 108 -13.43 -1.59 14.67
N LYS A 109 -12.09 -1.55 14.64
CA LYS A 109 -11.26 -1.47 15.84
C LYS A 109 -11.56 -0.22 16.67
N GLN A 110 -11.69 0.94 16.03
CA GLN A 110 -12.00 2.18 16.72
C GLN A 110 -13.36 2.11 17.42
N PHE A 111 -14.37 1.52 16.77
CA PHE A 111 -15.67 1.28 17.37
C PHE A 111 -15.57 0.36 18.61
N LEU A 112 -14.80 -0.73 18.52
CA LEU A 112 -14.58 -1.65 19.65
C LEU A 112 -13.90 -0.95 20.83
N ILE A 113 -12.88 -0.10 20.57
CA ILE A 113 -12.21 0.68 21.61
C ILE A 113 -13.21 1.59 22.35
N THR A 114 -14.04 2.32 21.60
CA THR A 114 -15.09 3.18 22.20
C THR A 114 -16.10 2.36 23.00
N SER A 115 -16.56 1.22 22.47
CA SER A 115 -17.48 0.33 23.17
C SER A 115 -16.87 -0.19 24.47
N GLN A 116 -15.61 -0.61 24.45
CA GLN A 116 -14.89 -1.06 25.64
C GLN A 116 -14.82 0.02 26.71
N GLN A 117 -14.52 1.26 26.33
CA GLN A 117 -14.47 2.40 27.25
C GLN A 117 -15.83 2.61 27.92
N ASN A 118 -16.93 2.52 27.17
CA ASN A 118 -18.28 2.62 27.73
C ASN A 118 -18.54 1.53 28.78
N TYR A 119 -18.22 0.27 28.50
CA TYR A 119 -18.38 -0.81 29.47
C TYR A 119 -17.49 -0.65 30.72
N ARG A 120 -16.28 -0.11 30.57
CA ARG A 120 -15.41 0.21 31.71
C ARG A 120 -16.01 1.33 32.58
N ILE A 121 -16.62 2.35 31.98
CA ILE A 121 -17.32 3.41 32.71
C ILE A 121 -18.52 2.84 33.47
N MET A 122 -19.35 2.01 32.82
CA MET A 122 -20.50 1.37 33.46
C MET A 122 -20.07 0.47 34.63
N ALA A 123 -19.01 -0.33 34.46
CA ALA A 123 -18.47 -1.16 35.53
C ALA A 123 -18.01 -0.35 36.76
N ASN A 124 -17.56 0.89 36.57
CA ASN A 124 -17.18 1.76 37.67
C ASN A 124 -18.40 2.33 38.40
N ILE A 125 -19.48 2.65 37.68
CA ILE A 125 -20.75 3.09 38.26
C ILE A 125 -21.38 1.96 39.10
N ASP A 126 -21.36 0.72 38.59
CA ASP A 126 -21.88 -0.46 39.31
C ASP A 126 -21.21 -0.62 40.68
N ASN A 127 -19.89 -0.39 40.76
CA ASN A 127 -19.15 -0.48 42.03
C ASN A 127 -19.51 0.61 43.05
N ILE A 128 -20.02 1.77 42.61
CA ILE A 128 -20.42 2.88 43.52
C ILE A 128 -21.81 2.62 44.11
N SER A 129 -22.68 1.89 43.40
CA SER A 129 -24.08 1.67 43.81
C SER A 129 -24.29 0.52 44.81
N LEU A 130 -23.30 -0.34 45.03
CA LEU A 130 -23.39 -1.57 45.85
C LEU A 130 -23.07 -1.35 47.34
N GLY A 131 -23.68 -0.34 47.95
CA GLY A 131 -23.60 -0.06 49.40
C GLY A 131 -24.58 -0.86 50.27
N GLY A 132 -25.12 -1.99 49.81
CA GLY A 132 -26.08 -2.82 50.54
C GLY A 132 -25.82 -4.31 50.36
N ASP A 133 -26.17 -5.10 51.39
CA ASP A 133 -25.90 -6.53 51.61
C ASP A 133 -26.49 -7.51 50.54
N GLU A 134 -26.31 -7.25 49.25
CA GLU A 134 -26.69 -8.18 48.18
C GLU A 134 -25.59 -9.24 47.95
N PRO A 135 -25.97 -10.51 47.73
CA PRO A 135 -25.02 -11.57 47.42
C PRO A 135 -24.27 -11.23 46.14
N SER A 136 -22.94 -11.09 46.27
CA SER A 136 -22.04 -10.85 45.14
C SER A 136 -22.09 -12.03 44.18
N TYR A 137 -22.86 -11.91 43.10
CA TYR A 137 -22.78 -12.84 41.98
C TYR A 137 -21.45 -12.64 41.26
N GLY A 138 -20.52 -13.58 41.46
CA GLY A 138 -19.26 -13.61 40.72
C GLY A 138 -19.50 -13.99 39.27
N TYR A 139 -19.01 -13.17 38.35
CA TYR A 139 -19.02 -13.47 36.91
C TYR A 139 -17.69 -14.12 36.53
N SER A 140 -17.69 -15.05 35.58
CA SER A 140 -16.44 -15.66 35.10
C SER A 140 -16.34 -15.61 33.59
N PHE A 141 -15.17 -15.25 33.06
CA PHE A 141 -14.88 -15.29 31.64
C PHE A 141 -13.42 -15.66 31.41
N ASN A 142 -13.18 -16.58 30.47
CA ASN A 142 -11.84 -17.07 30.13
C ASN A 142 -10.99 -17.49 31.36
N GLY A 143 -11.61 -18.19 32.32
CA GLY A 143 -10.96 -18.65 33.55
C GLY A 143 -10.70 -17.58 34.61
N SER A 144 -11.04 -16.31 34.35
CA SER A 144 -10.90 -15.19 35.30
C SER A 144 -12.25 -14.84 35.96
N GLN A 145 -12.23 -14.44 37.23
CA GLN A 145 -13.41 -13.95 37.94
C GLN A 145 -13.52 -12.41 37.87
N TYR A 146 -14.75 -11.92 37.76
CA TYR A 146 -15.10 -10.52 37.60
C TYR A 146 -16.25 -10.18 38.55
N ASN A 147 -16.22 -8.96 39.09
CA ASN A 147 -17.23 -8.49 40.04
C ASN A 147 -18.43 -7.78 39.36
N SER A 148 -18.43 -7.65 38.02
CA SER A 148 -19.59 -7.15 37.26
C SER A 148 -19.63 -7.74 35.85
N SER A 149 -20.83 -7.85 35.28
CA SER A 149 -21.05 -8.25 33.89
C SER A 149 -20.40 -7.26 32.91
N SER A 150 -20.42 -5.96 33.24
CA SER A 150 -19.74 -4.90 32.49
C SER A 150 -18.24 -5.16 32.31
N LYS A 151 -17.55 -5.70 33.33
CA LYS A 151 -16.12 -6.08 33.21
C LYS A 151 -15.91 -7.31 32.32
N VAL A 152 -16.84 -8.27 32.34
CA VAL A 152 -16.80 -9.43 31.43
C VAL A 152 -16.91 -8.98 29.97
N GLU A 153 -17.85 -8.09 29.66
CA GLU A 153 -18.00 -7.58 28.29
C GLU A 153 -16.80 -6.72 27.86
N ALA A 154 -16.25 -5.90 28.76
CA ALA A 154 -15.01 -5.16 28.47
C ALA A 154 -13.81 -6.09 28.17
N ALA A 155 -13.71 -7.24 28.85
CA ALA A 155 -12.70 -8.26 28.59
C ALA A 155 -12.93 -8.99 27.27
N ARG A 156 -14.18 -9.31 26.93
CA ARG A 156 -14.54 -9.91 25.63
C ARG A 156 -14.18 -8.98 24.47
N ILE A 157 -14.50 -7.69 24.59
CA ILE A 157 -14.17 -6.69 23.58
C ILE A 157 -12.65 -6.53 23.46
N GLN A 158 -11.87 -6.63 24.55
CA GLN A 158 -10.41 -6.60 24.48
C GLN A 158 -9.86 -7.67 23.53
N ILE A 159 -10.36 -8.91 23.64
CA ILE A 159 -9.93 -10.01 22.76
C ILE A 159 -10.19 -9.67 21.29
N GLN A 160 -11.34 -9.06 20.97
CA GLN A 160 -11.66 -8.64 19.61
C GLN A 160 -10.77 -7.50 19.10
N ILE A 161 -10.39 -6.56 19.99
CA ILE A 161 -9.43 -5.49 19.68
C ILE A 161 -8.05 -6.08 19.37
N ASP A 162 -7.62 -7.07 20.15
CA ASP A 162 -6.32 -7.74 19.96
C ASP A 162 -6.30 -8.51 18.63
N GLU A 163 -7.39 -9.22 18.32
CA GLU A 163 -7.55 -9.90 17.04
C GLU A 163 -7.54 -8.92 15.84
N SER A 164 -8.30 -7.83 15.94
CA SER A 164 -8.30 -6.78 14.92
C SER A 164 -6.92 -6.16 14.74
N SER A 165 -6.17 -5.95 15.83
CA SER A 165 -4.79 -5.45 15.76
C SER A 165 -3.86 -6.39 14.99
N ARG A 166 -3.97 -7.70 15.22
CA ARG A 166 -3.23 -8.72 14.47
C ARG A 166 -3.59 -8.68 12.98
N ILE A 167 -4.87 -8.59 12.65
CA ILE A 167 -5.36 -8.50 11.26
C ILE A 167 -4.79 -7.25 10.57
N CYS A 168 -4.89 -6.07 11.20
CA CYS A 168 -4.34 -4.83 10.68
C CYS A 168 -2.83 -4.91 10.42
N ASN A 169 -2.07 -5.52 11.35
CA ASN A 169 -0.63 -5.71 11.18
C ASN A 169 -0.29 -6.62 9.99
N ASN A 170 -1.09 -7.67 9.76
CA ASN A 170 -0.91 -8.54 8.60
C ASN A 170 -1.14 -7.79 7.28
N TYR A 171 -2.19 -6.97 7.18
CA TYR A 171 -2.43 -6.16 5.98
C TYR A 171 -1.31 -5.14 5.73
N LEU A 172 -0.80 -4.49 6.78
CA LEU A 172 0.34 -3.57 6.65
C LEU A 172 1.59 -4.30 6.14
N ALA A 173 1.86 -5.50 6.64
CA ALA A 173 2.99 -6.31 6.18
C ALA A 173 2.84 -6.69 4.70
N GLU A 174 1.64 -7.14 4.29
CA GLU A 174 1.36 -7.50 2.91
C GLU A 174 1.47 -6.31 1.95
N MET A 175 0.93 -5.15 2.31
CA MET A 175 1.05 -3.94 1.49
C MET A 175 2.51 -3.54 1.29
N ARG A 176 3.36 -3.62 2.33
CA ARG A 176 4.80 -3.34 2.20
C ARG A 176 5.52 -4.32 1.26
N LEU A 177 5.11 -5.59 1.26
CA LEU A 177 5.66 -6.58 0.32
C LEU A 177 5.28 -6.23 -1.13
N LEU A 178 4.03 -5.84 -1.36
CA LEU A 178 3.57 -5.40 -2.69
C LEU A 178 4.31 -4.13 -3.15
N GLU A 179 4.48 -3.13 -2.27
CA GLU A 179 5.26 -1.92 -2.56
C GLU A 179 6.71 -2.25 -2.94
N HIS A 180 7.34 -3.18 -2.23
CA HIS A 180 8.67 -3.66 -2.53
C HIS A 180 8.75 -4.38 -3.88
N GLU A 181 7.79 -5.25 -4.19
CA GLU A 181 7.72 -5.96 -5.46
C GLU A 181 7.51 -4.99 -6.65
N ILE A 182 6.61 -4.01 -6.49
CA ILE A 182 6.39 -2.95 -7.49
C ILE A 182 7.69 -2.16 -7.73
N SER A 183 8.38 -1.77 -6.66
CA SER A 183 9.61 -0.96 -6.74
C SER A 183 10.76 -1.68 -7.47
N ASN A 184 10.80 -3.00 -7.38
CA ASN A 184 11.82 -3.84 -8.00
C ASN A 184 11.44 -4.38 -9.38
N SER A 185 10.25 -4.08 -9.90
CA SER A 185 9.74 -4.67 -11.16
C SER A 185 10.59 -4.33 -12.40
N TRP A 186 11.48 -3.34 -12.31
CA TRP A 186 12.35 -2.89 -13.41
C TRP A 186 13.83 -3.21 -13.24
N TYR A 187 14.26 -3.71 -12.07
CA TYR A 187 15.67 -3.93 -11.72
C TYR A 187 15.97 -5.43 -11.61
#